data_AF-A0A7C7M0Z8-F1
#
_entry.id   AF-A0A7C7M0Z8-F1
#
_cell.length_a   1.000
_cell.length_b   1.000
_cell.length_c   1.000
_cell.angle_alpha   90.00
_cell.angle_beta   90.00
_cell.angle_gamma   90.00
#
_symmetry.space_group_name_H-M   'P 1'
#
loop_
_entity.id
_entity.type
_entity.pdbx_description
1 polymer ?
#
loop_
_entity_poly.entity_id
_entity_poly.type
_entity_poly.pdbx_seq_one_letter_code
_entity_poly.pdbx_strand_id
1 'polypeptide(L)'
;MQYRELHEMDTPGGRIEDIGLALVVEGHQAGSAEVLDLGSGRIKVLDLSTELVVLDWVYEPTLGYVTELITEAAKTKQDEPLRSYAYKLGLRVLERVGFGPLTRPTLLRIGYRDICRDFDLHEGTSIRFVLGPGRITRAYLNYDACALSFKTAFTEPDAPLEHALLDAFNSAEVRRFEIISEADSIEYQVRLALPTTFTETRASLGAMRRGLAALMARFEPDRFESVGHLMDTFGQRETLAGLRVRDPQARSVEIGHRLSSALTVH
;
A
#
# COMPACT_ATOMS: atom_id res chain seq x y z
N MET A 1 -1.33 -5.54 -10.98
CA MET A 1 -0.01 -5.75 -11.62
C MET A 1 1.07 -5.39 -10.62
N GLN A 2 1.99 -6.30 -10.31
CA GLN A 2 3.03 -6.05 -9.30
C GLN A 2 4.40 -5.93 -9.94
N TYR A 3 4.97 -4.74 -9.80
CA TYR A 3 6.40 -4.44 -9.86
C TYR A 3 7.10 -5.20 -8.71
N ARG A 4 7.43 -6.49 -8.91
CA ARG A 4 8.19 -7.29 -7.92
C ARG A 4 9.07 -8.30 -8.64
N GLU A 5 10.30 -8.45 -8.19
CA GLU A 5 11.14 -9.57 -8.59
C GLU A 5 10.54 -10.89 -8.05
N LEU A 6 10.80 -12.03 -8.71
CA LEU A 6 10.27 -13.34 -8.33
C LEU A 6 10.49 -13.69 -6.84
N HIS A 7 11.60 -13.24 -6.25
CA HIS A 7 11.94 -13.46 -4.82
C HIS A 7 11.27 -12.45 -3.86
N GLU A 8 10.70 -11.35 -4.37
CA GLU A 8 9.92 -10.39 -3.57
C GLU A 8 8.42 -10.76 -3.52
N MET A 9 8.01 -11.79 -4.26
CA MET A 9 6.65 -12.34 -4.23
C MET A 9 6.32 -13.07 -2.92
N ASP A 10 7.34 -13.49 -2.16
CA ASP A 10 7.18 -14.22 -0.89
C ASP A 10 6.59 -13.37 0.25
N THR A 11 6.58 -12.04 0.11
CA THR A 11 5.98 -11.14 1.10
C THR A 11 4.66 -10.59 0.56
N PRO A 12 3.48 -11.03 1.05
CA PRO A 12 2.17 -10.60 0.53
C PRO A 12 2.01 -9.07 0.43
N GLY A 13 2.52 -8.32 1.41
CA GLY A 13 2.52 -6.85 1.43
C GLY A 13 3.67 -6.16 0.67
N GLY A 14 4.71 -6.89 0.27
CA GLY A 14 5.96 -6.36 -0.27
C GLY A 14 6.88 -5.78 0.81
N ARG A 15 8.01 -5.22 0.40
CA ARG A 15 8.97 -4.56 1.30
C ARG A 15 8.48 -3.16 1.68
N ILE A 16 8.83 -2.74 2.90
CA ILE A 16 8.48 -1.41 3.44
C ILE A 16 9.07 -0.26 2.62
N GLU A 17 10.17 -0.50 1.89
CA GLU A 17 10.80 0.50 1.04
C GLU A 17 10.14 0.60 -0.34
N ASP A 18 9.45 -0.45 -0.80
CA ASP A 18 8.88 -0.53 -2.15
C ASP A 18 7.55 0.22 -2.25
N ILE A 19 7.52 1.25 -3.10
CA ILE A 19 6.31 2.04 -3.39
C ILE A 19 5.58 1.59 -4.67
N GLY A 20 6.11 0.58 -5.37
CA GLY A 20 5.55 0.04 -6.61
C GLY A 20 5.74 0.96 -7.81
N LEU A 21 6.79 1.78 -7.80
CA LEU A 21 7.17 2.67 -8.90
C LEU A 21 8.66 2.55 -9.21
N ALA A 22 9.00 2.64 -10.49
CA ALA A 22 10.39 2.66 -10.93
C ALA A 22 10.61 3.55 -12.14
N LEU A 23 11.85 3.98 -12.28
CA LEU A 23 12.35 4.69 -13.45
C LEU A 23 13.21 3.73 -14.27
N VAL A 24 12.91 3.56 -15.55
CA VAL A 24 13.81 2.88 -16.49
C VAL A 24 15.07 3.72 -16.65
N VAL A 25 16.23 3.15 -16.32
CA VAL A 25 17.53 3.81 -16.44
C VAL A 25 18.30 3.33 -17.67
N GLU A 26 18.13 2.06 -18.02
CA GLU A 26 18.82 1.45 -19.15
C GLU A 26 17.92 0.38 -19.79
N GLY A 27 17.76 0.43 -21.11
CA GLY A 27 16.86 -0.45 -21.87
C GLY A 27 17.57 -1.05 -23.09
N HIS A 28 18.52 -1.95 -22.88
CA HIS A 28 19.32 -2.53 -23.96
C HIS A 28 18.92 -3.95 -24.37
N GLN A 29 17.98 -4.61 -23.66
CA GLN A 29 17.64 -6.01 -23.91
C GLN A 29 16.15 -6.18 -24.26
N ALA A 30 15.85 -7.04 -25.24
CA ALA A 30 14.52 -7.22 -25.80
C ALA A 30 13.46 -7.79 -24.83
N GLY A 31 13.85 -8.18 -23.61
CA GLY A 31 12.95 -8.75 -22.60
C GLY A 31 13.24 -8.30 -21.17
N SER A 32 14.19 -7.37 -20.96
CA SER A 32 14.50 -6.86 -19.63
C SER A 32 14.92 -5.39 -19.68
N ALA A 33 14.71 -4.69 -18.56
CA ALA A 33 15.16 -3.32 -18.39
C ALA A 33 15.80 -3.14 -17.01
N GLU A 34 16.89 -2.38 -16.94
CA GLU A 34 17.38 -1.90 -15.65
C GLU A 34 16.52 -0.71 -15.22
N VAL A 35 16.07 -0.79 -13.97
CA VAL A 35 15.22 0.23 -13.39
C VAL A 35 15.73 0.64 -12.02
N LEU A 36 15.54 1.91 -11.69
CA LEU A 36 15.69 2.43 -10.34
C LEU A 36 14.33 2.35 -9.63
N ASP A 37 14.25 1.53 -8.59
CA ASP A 37 13.11 1.50 -7.68
C ASP A 37 12.99 2.84 -6.95
N LEU A 38 11.91 3.58 -7.20
CA LEU A 38 11.73 4.94 -6.68
C LEU A 38 11.42 4.96 -5.19
N GLY A 39 11.10 3.83 -4.58
CA GLY A 39 10.88 3.73 -3.14
C GLY A 39 12.17 3.49 -2.36
N SER A 40 12.97 2.53 -2.83
CA SER A 40 14.20 2.09 -2.14
C SER A 40 15.48 2.74 -2.66
N GLY A 41 15.48 3.31 -3.87
CA GLY A 41 16.67 3.84 -4.53
C GLY A 41 17.62 2.75 -5.05
N ARG A 42 17.16 1.50 -5.16
CA ARG A 42 17.97 0.37 -5.63
C ARG A 42 17.76 0.11 -7.11
N ILE A 43 18.83 -0.30 -7.79
CA ILE A 43 18.74 -0.83 -9.16
C ILE A 43 18.19 -2.25 -9.12
N LYS A 44 17.23 -2.51 -9.99
CA LYS A 44 16.60 -3.81 -10.21
C LYS A 44 16.58 -4.11 -11.70
N VAL A 45 16.51 -5.39 -12.05
CA VAL A 45 16.29 -5.83 -13.44
C VAL A 45 14.85 -6.29 -13.55
N LEU A 46 14.05 -5.58 -14.34
CA LEU A 46 12.68 -5.98 -14.62
C LEU A 46 12.62 -6.94 -15.79
N ASP A 47 11.78 -7.96 -15.65
CA ASP A 47 11.32 -8.80 -16.74
C ASP A 47 10.13 -8.11 -17.45
N LEU A 48 10.33 -7.76 -18.71
CA LEU A 48 9.34 -7.08 -19.55
C LEU A 48 8.33 -8.07 -20.18
N SER A 49 8.41 -9.36 -19.90
CA SER A 49 7.42 -10.37 -20.33
C SER A 49 6.09 -10.27 -19.59
N THR A 50 6.05 -9.49 -18.50
CA THR A 50 4.84 -9.21 -17.71
C THR A 50 4.19 -7.89 -18.12
N GLU A 51 2.90 -7.74 -17.81
CA GLU A 51 2.19 -6.48 -18.09
C GLU A 51 2.76 -5.34 -17.22
N LEU A 52 3.30 -4.32 -17.88
CA LEU A 52 3.82 -3.10 -17.25
C LEU A 52 3.04 -1.89 -17.73
N VAL A 53 2.87 -0.92 -16.82
CA VAL A 53 2.19 0.35 -17.11
C VAL A 53 3.21 1.47 -17.06
N VAL A 54 3.37 2.17 -18.18
CA VAL A 54 4.13 3.43 -18.22
C VAL A 54 3.22 4.55 -17.73
N LEU A 55 3.55 5.14 -16.59
CA LEU A 55 2.78 6.24 -16.02
C LEU A 55 3.15 7.59 -16.60
N ASP A 56 4.44 7.79 -16.91
CA ASP A 56 4.97 9.08 -17.33
C ASP A 56 6.38 8.95 -17.93
N TRP A 57 6.86 10.03 -18.51
CA TRP A 57 8.24 10.17 -19.00
C TRP A 57 9.02 11.15 -18.12
N VAL A 58 10.33 10.93 -18.02
CA VAL A 58 11.25 11.89 -17.40
C VAL A 58 12.08 12.56 -18.49
N TYR A 59 12.48 13.80 -18.25
CA TYR A 59 13.34 14.52 -19.18
C TYR A 59 14.78 14.02 -19.08
N GLU A 60 15.52 14.08 -20.20
CA GLU A 60 16.92 13.68 -20.30
C GLU A 60 17.82 14.24 -19.17
N PRO A 61 17.71 15.52 -18.75
CA PRO A 61 18.54 16.03 -17.65
C PRO A 61 18.23 15.36 -16.30
N THR A 62 17.00 14.91 -16.09
CA THR A 62 16.63 14.14 -14.88
C THR A 62 17.26 12.77 -14.92
N LEU A 63 17.23 12.11 -16.07
CA LEU A 63 17.86 10.81 -16.27
C LEU A 63 19.39 10.91 -16.09
N GLY A 64 20.04 11.90 -16.70
CA GLY A 64 21.47 12.16 -16.55
C GLY A 64 21.89 12.34 -15.09
N TYR A 65 21.14 13.16 -14.33
CA TYR A 65 21.42 13.35 -12.90
C TYR A 65 21.21 12.08 -12.06
N VAL A 66 20.19 11.27 -12.39
CA VAL A 66 20.00 9.96 -11.74
C VAL A 66 21.19 9.04 -12.02
N THR A 67 21.67 8.98 -13.25
CA THR A 67 22.85 8.18 -13.63
C THR A 67 24.11 8.62 -12.89
N GLU A 68 24.31 9.93 -12.71
CA GLU A 68 25.39 10.47 -11.87
C GLU A 68 25.28 9.99 -10.42
N LEU A 69 24.09 10.07 -9.82
CA LEU A 69 23.83 9.61 -8.45
C LEU A 69 24.06 8.09 -8.30
N ILE A 70 23.64 7.29 -9.28
CA ILE A 70 23.89 5.84 -9.30
C ILE A 70 25.40 5.56 -9.31
N THR A 71 26.12 6.25 -10.19
CA THR A 71 27.58 6.11 -10.31
C THR A 71 28.29 6.49 -9.01
N GLU A 72 27.85 7.58 -8.38
CA GLU A 72 28.44 8.05 -7.12
C GLU A 72 28.13 7.12 -5.95
N ALA A 73 26.91 6.62 -5.85
CA ALA A 73 26.51 5.64 -4.84
C ALA A 73 27.33 4.35 -4.98
N ALA A 74 27.58 3.88 -6.22
CA ALA A 74 28.41 2.71 -6.48
C ALA A 74 29.88 2.92 -6.05
N LYS A 75 30.44 4.13 -6.25
CA LYS A 75 31.82 4.47 -5.86
C LYS A 75 31.99 4.61 -4.35
N THR A 76 31.09 5.34 -3.71
CA THR A 76 31.21 5.73 -2.30
C THR A 76 30.57 4.75 -1.32
N LYS A 77 29.71 3.86 -1.83
CA LYS A 77 28.79 3.02 -1.03
C LYS A 77 27.83 3.84 -0.16
N GLN A 78 27.62 5.12 -0.50
CA GLN A 78 26.65 5.99 0.15
C GLN A 78 25.42 6.13 -0.76
N ASP A 79 24.33 5.46 -0.39
CA ASP A 79 23.10 5.39 -1.19
C ASP A 79 22.06 6.46 -0.80
N GLU A 80 22.21 7.11 0.36
CA GLU A 80 21.23 8.06 0.88
C GLU A 80 20.86 9.19 -0.09
N PRO A 81 21.79 9.88 -0.79
CA PRO A 81 21.44 10.90 -1.76
C PRO A 81 20.57 10.36 -2.91
N LEU A 82 20.92 9.17 -3.45
CA LEU A 82 20.16 8.51 -4.51
C LEU A 82 18.76 8.12 -4.02
N ARG A 83 18.68 7.47 -2.86
CA ARG A 83 17.42 7.05 -2.23
C ARG A 83 16.49 8.24 -1.98
N SER A 84 17.01 9.30 -1.36
CA SER A 84 16.27 10.53 -1.10
C SER A 84 15.78 11.21 -2.39
N TYR A 85 16.61 11.24 -3.44
CA TYR A 85 16.22 11.82 -4.73
C TYR A 85 15.18 10.97 -5.45
N ALA A 86 15.39 9.65 -5.52
CA ALA A 86 14.48 8.69 -6.16
C ALA A 86 13.08 8.76 -5.55
N TYR A 87 13.01 8.80 -4.22
CA TYR A 87 11.74 8.93 -3.52
C TYR A 87 11.01 10.24 -3.83
N LYS A 88 11.73 11.37 -3.80
CA LYS A 88 11.17 12.67 -4.20
C LYS A 88 10.75 12.71 -5.68
N LEU A 89 11.46 12.02 -6.56
CA LEU A 89 11.09 11.89 -7.97
C LEU A 89 9.77 11.13 -8.12
N GLY A 90 9.61 9.99 -7.44
CA GLY A 90 8.37 9.22 -7.46
C GLY A 90 7.16 10.03 -6.98
N LEU A 91 7.31 10.79 -5.89
CA LEU A 91 6.25 11.67 -5.40
C LEU A 91 5.87 12.77 -6.42
N ARG A 92 6.86 13.41 -7.06
CA ARG A 92 6.60 14.44 -8.09
C ARG A 92 5.91 13.87 -9.33
N VAL A 93 6.25 12.65 -9.73
CA VAL A 93 5.56 11.96 -10.84
C VAL A 93 4.09 11.74 -10.49
N LEU A 94 3.78 11.30 -9.27
CA LEU A 94 2.39 11.11 -8.82
C LEU A 94 1.60 12.43 -8.79
N GLU A 95 2.20 13.54 -8.36
CA GLU A 95 1.56 14.86 -8.42
C GLU A 95 1.25 15.30 -9.85
N ARG A 96 2.15 15.00 -10.79
CA ARG A 96 2.00 15.37 -12.21
C ARG A 96 0.97 14.51 -12.93
N VAL A 97 1.01 13.20 -12.74
CA VAL A 97 0.05 12.24 -13.34
C VAL A 97 -1.35 12.41 -12.75
N GLY A 98 -1.43 12.73 -11.45
CA GLY A 98 -2.69 12.89 -10.74
C GLY A 98 -3.27 11.56 -10.23
N PHE A 99 -4.43 11.67 -9.59
CA PHE A 99 -5.14 10.53 -9.04
C PHE A 99 -5.92 9.80 -10.14
N GLY A 100 -5.79 8.48 -10.17
CA GLY A 100 -6.59 7.64 -11.04
C GLY A 100 -6.42 6.15 -10.70
N PRO A 101 -7.10 5.25 -11.43
CA PRO A 101 -7.01 3.82 -11.18
C PRO A 101 -5.58 3.25 -11.21
N LEU A 102 -4.69 3.86 -12.00
CA LEU A 102 -3.29 3.43 -12.16
C LEU A 102 -2.37 3.95 -11.05
N THR A 103 -2.68 5.11 -10.43
CA THR A 103 -1.86 5.71 -9.36
C THR A 103 -2.40 5.40 -7.97
N ARG A 104 -3.68 5.04 -7.84
CA ARG A 104 -4.34 4.71 -6.58
C ARG A 104 -3.62 3.60 -5.79
N PRO A 105 -3.25 2.44 -6.37
CA PRO A 105 -2.56 1.39 -5.62
C PRO A 105 -1.23 1.88 -5.02
N THR A 106 -0.47 2.69 -5.77
CA THR A 106 0.77 3.31 -5.28
C THR A 106 0.50 4.29 -4.14
N LEU A 107 -0.52 5.14 -4.25
CA LEU A 107 -0.87 6.09 -3.18
C LEU A 107 -1.30 5.37 -1.89
N LEU A 108 -2.13 4.33 -2.04
CA LEU A 108 -2.50 3.45 -0.92
C LEU A 108 -1.27 2.79 -0.29
N ARG A 109 -0.33 2.32 -1.11
CA ARG A 109 0.93 1.71 -0.64
C ARG A 109 1.78 2.68 0.15
N ILE A 110 1.97 3.90 -0.34
CA ILE A 110 2.73 4.95 0.36
C ILE A 110 2.07 5.28 1.70
N GLY A 111 0.76 5.47 1.72
CA GLY A 111 0.04 5.78 2.95
C GLY A 111 0.06 4.64 3.96
N TYR A 112 -0.11 3.39 3.51
CA TYR A 112 -0.08 2.23 4.39
C TYR A 112 1.33 1.94 4.92
N ARG A 113 2.37 2.20 4.13
CA ARG A 113 3.76 2.16 4.60
C ARG A 113 3.97 3.10 5.80
N ASP A 114 3.41 4.30 5.76
CA ASP A 114 3.50 5.24 6.88
C ASP A 114 2.78 4.70 8.13
N ILE A 115 1.61 4.08 7.94
CA ILE A 115 0.89 3.39 9.02
C ILE A 115 1.73 2.23 9.61
N CYS A 116 2.34 1.41 8.77
CA CYS A 116 3.25 0.35 9.21
C CYS A 116 4.42 0.92 10.03
N ARG A 117 5.08 1.98 9.55
CA ARG A 117 6.22 2.60 10.27
C ARG A 117 5.84 3.22 11.61
N ASP A 118 4.56 3.55 11.81
CA ASP A 118 4.06 4.03 13.10
C ASP A 118 3.80 2.86 14.07
N PHE A 119 3.28 1.73 13.57
CA PHE A 119 2.86 0.61 14.42
C PHE A 119 3.90 -0.50 14.58
N ASP A 120 4.68 -0.80 13.55
CA ASP A 120 5.54 -1.98 13.45
C ASP A 120 6.78 -1.69 12.57
N LEU A 121 7.95 -1.61 13.21
CA LEU A 121 9.22 -1.43 12.51
C LEU A 121 9.70 -2.80 11.99
N HIS A 122 9.23 -3.17 10.80
CA HIS A 122 9.61 -4.39 10.11
C HIS A 122 9.98 -4.13 8.65
N GLU A 123 10.74 -5.04 8.04
CA GLU A 123 11.19 -4.94 6.64
C GLU A 123 10.04 -5.13 5.63
N GLY A 124 8.97 -5.83 6.05
CA GLY A 124 7.75 -6.01 5.26
C GLY A 124 6.70 -4.94 5.54
N THR A 125 5.85 -4.67 4.54
CA THR A 125 4.70 -3.77 4.69
C THR A 125 3.54 -4.53 5.35
N SER A 126 3.67 -4.78 6.64
CA SER A 126 2.70 -5.51 7.45
C SER A 126 2.73 -5.08 8.91
N ILE A 127 1.62 -5.26 9.62
CA ILE A 127 1.55 -5.05 11.07
C ILE A 127 1.21 -6.38 11.72
N ARG A 128 2.07 -6.83 12.63
CA ARG A 128 1.83 -8.03 13.43
C ARG A 128 0.91 -7.68 14.61
N PHE A 129 0.01 -8.58 14.95
CA PHE A 129 -0.75 -8.56 16.20
C PHE A 129 -0.58 -9.88 16.96
N VAL A 130 -0.36 -9.79 18.27
CA VAL A 130 -0.37 -10.94 19.18
C VAL A 130 -1.75 -11.02 19.83
N LEU A 131 -2.55 -12.01 19.45
CA LEU A 131 -3.93 -12.20 19.93
C LEU A 131 -4.01 -13.03 21.23
N GLY A 132 -2.86 -13.55 21.67
CA GLY A 132 -2.71 -14.42 22.84
C GLY A 132 -1.49 -15.34 22.70
N PRO A 133 -1.24 -16.22 23.68
CA PRO A 133 -0.09 -17.14 23.64
C PRO A 133 -0.08 -17.99 22.37
N GLY A 134 0.97 -17.88 21.57
CA GLY A 134 1.12 -18.60 20.30
C GLY A 134 0.17 -18.15 19.17
N ARG A 135 -0.69 -17.15 19.42
CA ARG A 135 -1.70 -16.68 18.47
C ARG A 135 -1.28 -15.36 17.85
N ILE A 136 -0.94 -15.41 16.56
CA ILE A 136 -0.43 -14.25 15.81
C ILE A 136 -1.22 -14.10 14.53
N THR A 137 -1.56 -12.86 14.19
CA THR A 137 -2.01 -12.49 12.85
C THR A 137 -1.15 -11.37 12.29
N ARG A 138 -1.09 -11.27 10.97
CA ARG A 138 -0.44 -10.15 10.27
C ARG A 138 -1.44 -9.49 9.33
N ALA A 139 -1.53 -8.17 9.45
CA ALA A 139 -2.33 -7.32 8.59
C ALA A 139 -1.49 -6.81 7.41
N TYR A 140 -1.98 -7.04 6.19
CA TYR A 140 -1.39 -6.56 4.94
C TYR A 140 -2.44 -5.76 4.16
N LEU A 141 -2.02 -4.76 3.39
CA LEU A 141 -2.94 -4.06 2.50
C LEU A 141 -2.91 -4.69 1.09
N ASN A 142 -4.06 -5.15 0.63
CA ASN A 142 -4.33 -5.36 -0.78
C ASN A 142 -4.64 -4.00 -1.42
N TYR A 143 -3.66 -3.43 -2.10
CA TYR A 143 -3.72 -2.09 -2.70
C TYR A 143 -4.74 -2.00 -3.84
N ASP A 144 -4.99 -3.11 -4.55
CA ASP A 144 -5.91 -3.14 -5.69
C ASP A 144 -7.37 -3.18 -5.21
N ALA A 145 -7.64 -3.93 -4.14
CA ALA A 145 -8.98 -4.09 -3.56
C ALA A 145 -9.34 -3.04 -2.50
N CYS A 146 -8.37 -2.22 -2.05
CA CYS A 146 -8.50 -1.36 -0.88
C CYS A 146 -8.98 -2.15 0.37
N ALA A 147 -8.30 -3.25 0.65
CA ALA A 147 -8.71 -4.17 1.69
C ALA A 147 -7.54 -4.62 2.58
N LEU A 148 -7.74 -4.63 3.89
CA LEU A 148 -6.80 -5.21 4.84
C LEU A 148 -7.03 -6.71 4.94
N SER A 149 -6.00 -7.49 4.65
CA SER A 149 -5.98 -8.93 4.81
C SER A 149 -5.27 -9.30 6.11
N PHE A 150 -5.94 -10.06 6.97
CA PHE A 150 -5.43 -10.59 8.23
C PHE A 150 -5.25 -12.09 8.08
N LYS A 151 -4.00 -12.51 7.86
CA LYS A 151 -3.66 -13.93 7.76
C LYS A 151 -3.38 -14.50 9.13
N THR A 152 -4.03 -15.60 9.46
CA THR A 152 -3.79 -16.35 10.71
C THR A 152 -2.95 -17.59 10.41
N ALA A 153 -2.49 -18.28 11.45
CA ALA A 153 -1.89 -19.61 11.32
C ALA A 153 -2.91 -20.74 11.63
N PHE A 154 -4.19 -20.40 11.79
CA PHE A 154 -5.23 -21.33 12.22
C PHE A 154 -5.99 -21.91 11.05
N THR A 155 -6.50 -23.12 11.25
CA THR A 155 -7.43 -23.76 10.33
C THR A 155 -8.89 -23.60 10.75
N GLU A 156 -9.14 -23.07 11.95
CA GLU A 156 -10.46 -22.87 12.53
C GLU A 156 -10.76 -21.37 12.75
N PRO A 157 -12.03 -20.95 12.65
CA PRO A 157 -12.44 -19.57 12.89
C PRO A 157 -12.06 -19.02 14.27
N ASP A 158 -11.62 -17.77 14.28
CA ASP A 158 -11.25 -17.02 15.47
C ASP A 158 -12.34 -16.00 15.82
N ALA A 159 -13.35 -16.43 16.58
CA ALA A 159 -14.48 -15.57 16.95
C ALA A 159 -14.08 -14.27 17.69
N PRO A 160 -13.10 -14.27 18.64
CA PRO A 160 -12.57 -13.04 19.22
C PRO A 160 -11.99 -12.06 18.18
N LEU A 161 -11.23 -12.55 17.20
CA LEU A 161 -10.70 -11.73 16.12
C LEU A 161 -11.84 -11.21 15.22
N GLU A 162 -12.78 -12.06 14.83
CA GLU A 162 -13.94 -11.66 14.01
C GLU A 162 -14.73 -10.51 14.65
N HIS A 163 -15.05 -10.64 15.94
CA HIS A 163 -15.76 -9.59 16.67
C HIS A 163 -14.92 -8.30 16.75
N ALA A 164 -13.62 -8.40 17.02
CA ALA A 164 -12.73 -7.24 17.06
C ALA A 164 -12.61 -6.54 15.71
N LEU A 165 -12.58 -7.29 14.59
CA LEU A 165 -12.57 -6.72 13.24
C LEU A 165 -13.88 -5.98 12.93
N LEU A 166 -15.02 -6.56 13.28
CA LEU A 166 -16.33 -5.92 13.11
C LEU A 166 -16.46 -4.64 13.93
N ASP A 167 -15.99 -4.66 15.18
CA ASP A 167 -16.02 -3.49 16.07
C ASP A 167 -15.08 -2.38 15.56
N ALA A 168 -13.84 -2.73 15.19
CA ALA A 168 -12.81 -1.78 14.77
C ALA A 168 -13.07 -1.15 13.39
N PHE A 169 -13.80 -1.86 12.52
CA PHE A 169 -14.08 -1.46 11.14
C PHE A 169 -15.58 -1.46 10.82
N ASN A 170 -16.37 -0.80 11.67
CA ASN A 170 -17.84 -0.81 11.62
C ASN A 170 -18.48 -0.36 10.28
N SER A 171 -17.76 0.41 9.46
CA SER A 171 -18.23 0.90 8.15
C SER A 171 -17.69 0.08 6.97
N ALA A 172 -16.87 -0.93 7.23
CA ALA A 172 -16.24 -1.76 6.22
C ALA A 172 -16.93 -3.12 6.13
N GLU A 173 -16.77 -3.77 4.99
CA GLU A 173 -17.24 -5.15 4.82
C GLU A 173 -16.18 -6.11 5.36
N VAL A 174 -16.54 -6.95 6.33
CA VAL A 174 -15.66 -7.98 6.89
C VAL A 174 -16.05 -9.34 6.35
N ARG A 175 -15.09 -10.07 5.78
CA ARG A 175 -15.28 -11.41 5.24
C ARG A 175 -14.22 -12.37 5.76
N ARG A 176 -14.57 -13.65 5.84
CA ARG A 176 -13.63 -14.75 6.06
C ARG A 176 -13.53 -15.56 4.78
N PHE A 177 -12.31 -15.94 4.40
CA PHE A 177 -12.07 -16.88 3.32
C PHE A 177 -11.95 -18.30 3.87
N GLU A 178 -12.62 -19.25 3.21
CA GLU A 178 -12.53 -20.66 3.56
C GLU A 178 -11.21 -21.26 3.08
N ILE A 179 -10.74 -22.27 3.81
CA ILE A 179 -9.55 -23.06 3.50
C ILE A 179 -9.90 -24.02 2.37
N ILE A 180 -9.14 -23.97 1.29
CA ILE A 180 -9.38 -24.80 0.10
C ILE A 180 -8.48 -26.04 0.11
N SER A 181 -7.34 -25.98 0.80
CA SER A 181 -6.40 -27.09 0.98
C SER A 181 -5.93 -27.22 2.43
N GLU A 182 -5.50 -28.41 2.85
CA GLU A 182 -4.98 -28.64 4.22
C GLU A 182 -3.74 -27.81 4.57
N ALA A 183 -3.05 -27.24 3.57
CA ALA A 183 -1.92 -26.35 3.75
C ALA A 183 -2.32 -24.86 3.93
N ASP A 184 -3.59 -24.53 3.70
CA ASP A 184 -4.08 -23.15 3.83
C ASP A 184 -4.41 -22.81 5.29
N SER A 185 -4.38 -21.51 5.58
CA SER A 185 -4.85 -20.97 6.84
C SER A 185 -5.98 -19.97 6.61
N ILE A 186 -6.75 -19.70 7.67
CA ILE A 186 -7.83 -18.73 7.58
C ILE A 186 -7.26 -17.33 7.34
N GLU A 187 -7.84 -16.68 6.33
CA GLU A 187 -7.66 -15.26 6.03
C GLU A 187 -8.97 -14.51 6.26
N TYR A 188 -8.87 -13.41 7.00
CA TYR A 188 -9.93 -12.43 7.14
C TYR A 188 -9.62 -11.21 6.27
N GLN A 189 -10.64 -10.62 5.68
CA GLN A 189 -10.50 -9.41 4.90
C GLN A 189 -11.48 -8.34 5.39
N VAL A 190 -10.94 -7.15 5.63
CA VAL A 190 -11.69 -5.93 5.88
C VAL A 190 -11.60 -5.08 4.62
N ARG A 191 -12.70 -4.99 3.89
CA ARG A 191 -12.77 -4.26 2.62
C ARG A 191 -13.42 -2.90 2.83
N LEU A 192 -12.67 -1.84 2.53
CA LEU A 192 -13.17 -0.47 2.53
C LEU A 192 -13.73 -0.12 1.15
N ALA A 193 -14.51 0.95 1.08
CA ALA A 193 -14.93 1.52 -0.19
C ALA A 193 -13.70 1.89 -1.02
N LEU A 194 -13.70 1.46 -2.29
CA LEU A 194 -12.59 1.72 -3.20
C LEU A 194 -12.54 3.22 -3.51
N PRO A 195 -11.46 3.94 -3.17
CA PRO A 195 -11.44 5.39 -3.35
C PRO A 195 -11.40 5.75 -4.83
N THR A 196 -12.19 6.77 -5.18
CA THR A 196 -12.28 7.37 -6.51
C THR A 196 -11.64 8.75 -6.58
N THR A 197 -11.26 9.30 -5.43
CA THR A 197 -10.50 10.55 -5.29
C THR A 197 -9.30 10.40 -4.36
N PHE A 198 -8.38 11.36 -4.43
CA PHE A 198 -7.23 11.44 -3.55
C PHE A 198 -7.63 11.70 -2.10
N THR A 199 -8.65 12.54 -1.88
CA THR A 199 -9.21 12.79 -0.55
C THR A 199 -9.83 11.52 0.04
N GLU A 200 -10.60 10.76 -0.73
CA GLU A 200 -11.13 9.46 -0.28
C GLU A 200 -10.01 8.48 0.06
N THR A 201 -8.91 8.48 -0.71
CA THR A 201 -7.74 7.63 -0.40
C THR A 201 -7.16 7.94 0.97
N ARG A 202 -6.95 9.23 1.29
CA ARG A 202 -6.51 9.65 2.62
C ARG A 202 -7.52 9.30 3.71
N ALA A 203 -8.82 9.45 3.43
CA ALA A 203 -9.87 9.07 4.36
C ALA A 203 -9.88 7.56 4.67
N SER A 204 -9.74 6.71 3.64
CA SER A 204 -9.62 5.26 3.78
C SER A 204 -8.39 4.86 4.59
N LEU A 205 -7.24 5.48 4.35
CA LEU A 205 -6.02 5.27 5.14
C LEU A 205 -6.20 5.70 6.60
N GLY A 206 -6.88 6.82 6.84
CA GLY A 206 -7.24 7.25 8.20
C GLY A 206 -8.17 6.27 8.91
N ALA A 207 -9.13 5.69 8.19
CA ALA A 207 -10.00 4.62 8.72
C ALA A 207 -9.21 3.33 9.02
N MET A 208 -8.30 2.92 8.12
CA MET A 208 -7.39 1.80 8.33
C MET A 208 -6.55 2.01 9.61
N ARG A 209 -5.93 3.19 9.74
CA ARG A 209 -5.10 3.55 10.90
C ARG A 209 -5.90 3.46 12.21
N ARG A 210 -7.12 4.00 12.25
CA ARG A 210 -7.97 3.95 13.45
C ARG A 210 -8.38 2.52 13.81
N GLY A 211 -8.79 1.71 12.83
CA GLY A 211 -9.16 0.33 13.11
C GLY A 211 -7.96 -0.51 13.58
N LEU A 212 -6.79 -0.35 12.96
CA LEU A 212 -5.56 -1.01 13.38
C LEU A 212 -5.11 -0.59 14.78
N ALA A 213 -5.24 0.70 15.12
CA ALA A 213 -5.01 1.21 16.47
C ALA A 213 -5.96 0.57 17.49
N ALA A 214 -7.25 0.46 17.16
CA ALA A 214 -8.25 -0.16 18.03
C ALA A 214 -7.96 -1.66 18.26
N LEU A 215 -7.52 -2.38 17.22
CA LEU A 215 -7.05 -3.76 17.37
C LEU A 215 -5.82 -3.85 18.27
N MET A 216 -4.85 -2.94 18.12
CA MET A 216 -3.64 -2.93 18.95
C MET A 216 -3.99 -2.65 20.41
N ALA A 217 -4.83 -1.65 20.67
CA ALA A 217 -5.30 -1.34 22.01
C ALA A 217 -6.01 -2.53 22.68
N ARG A 218 -6.74 -3.34 21.89
CA ARG A 218 -7.47 -4.51 22.40
C ARG A 218 -6.57 -5.72 22.69
N PHE A 219 -5.64 -6.03 21.78
CA PHE A 219 -4.85 -7.27 21.86
C PHE A 219 -3.45 -7.07 22.44
N GLU A 220 -2.87 -5.88 22.29
CA GLU A 220 -1.52 -5.54 22.71
C GLU A 220 -1.48 -4.15 23.40
N PRO A 221 -2.21 -3.94 24.53
CA PRO A 221 -2.37 -2.64 25.16
C PRO A 221 -1.04 -1.97 25.53
N ASP A 222 -0.07 -2.74 26.05
CA ASP A 222 1.26 -2.20 26.40
C ASP A 222 2.01 -1.65 25.17
N ARG A 223 1.90 -2.34 24.03
CA ARG A 223 2.47 -1.88 22.76
C ARG A 223 1.73 -0.65 22.25
N PHE A 224 0.40 -0.62 22.38
CA PHE A 224 -0.41 0.53 22.00
C PHE A 224 -0.01 1.78 22.77
N GLU A 225 0.18 1.69 24.10
CA GLU A 225 0.66 2.81 24.92
C GLU A 225 2.05 3.29 24.49
N SER A 226 2.99 2.34 24.27
CA SER A 226 4.34 2.67 23.81
C SER A 226 4.35 3.38 22.45
N VAL A 227 3.57 2.90 21.49
CA VAL A 227 3.42 3.52 20.17
C VAL A 227 2.71 4.88 20.28
N GLY A 228 1.69 4.98 21.12
CA GLY A 228 0.96 6.22 21.40
C GLY A 228 1.88 7.36 21.83
N HIS A 229 2.78 7.10 22.78
CA HIS A 229 3.77 8.09 23.23
C HIS A 229 4.70 8.57 22.10
N LEU A 230 5.13 7.67 21.22
CA LEU A 230 5.94 8.04 20.06
C LEU A 230 5.15 8.91 19.07
N MET A 231 3.90 8.55 18.80
CA MET A 231 3.03 9.30 17.90
C MET A 231 2.65 10.67 18.46
N ASP A 232 2.46 10.81 19.78
CA ASP A 232 2.21 12.09 20.43
C ASP A 232 3.44 13.01 20.38
N THR A 233 4.64 12.44 20.48
CA THR A 233 5.90 13.20 20.47
C THR A 233 6.30 13.65 19.07
N PHE A 234 6.21 12.75 18.08
CA PHE A 234 6.73 12.99 16.73
C PHE A 234 5.63 13.28 15.69
N GLY A 235 4.36 13.16 16.07
CA GLY A 235 3.24 13.18 15.16
C GLY A 235 3.06 11.87 14.39
N GLN A 236 1.90 11.73 13.75
CA GLN A 236 1.63 10.60 12.85
C GLN A 236 2.30 10.84 11.50
N ARG A 237 2.89 9.79 10.92
CA ARG A 237 3.42 9.90 9.55
C ARG A 237 2.26 10.03 8.56
N GLU A 238 2.31 11.06 7.73
CA GLU A 238 1.31 11.29 6.68
C GLU A 238 1.95 11.89 5.42
N THR A 239 2.74 11.09 4.70
CA THR A 239 3.43 11.54 3.47
C THR A 239 2.44 12.12 2.45
N LEU A 240 1.25 11.53 2.33
CA LEU A 240 0.23 11.97 1.37
C LEU A 240 -0.33 13.37 1.69
N ALA A 241 -0.24 13.87 2.92
CA ALA A 241 -0.68 15.23 3.26
C ALA A 241 0.18 16.30 2.57
N GLY A 242 1.43 15.99 2.26
CA GLY A 242 2.35 16.90 1.58
C GLY A 242 2.16 16.98 0.06
N LEU A 243 1.37 16.07 -0.53
CA LEU A 243 1.22 15.97 -1.98
C LEU A 243 0.07 16.81 -2.52
N ARG A 244 0.28 17.42 -3.68
CA ARG A 244 -0.73 18.13 -4.46
C ARG A 244 -1.17 17.29 -5.66
N VAL A 245 -1.90 16.22 -5.38
CA VAL A 245 -2.43 15.32 -6.41
C VAL A 245 -3.78 15.85 -6.91
N ARG A 246 -3.95 15.98 -8.24
CA ARG A 246 -5.22 16.38 -8.86
C ARG A 246 -6.16 15.20 -8.97
N ASP A 247 -7.44 15.40 -8.65
CA ASP A 247 -8.49 14.39 -8.83
C ASP A 247 -8.87 14.18 -10.31
N PRO A 248 -9.50 13.03 -10.65
CA PRO A 248 -10.02 12.79 -11.99
C PRO A 248 -11.02 13.88 -12.40
N GLN A 249 -10.92 14.35 -13.65
CA GLN A 249 -11.84 15.36 -14.19
C GLN A 249 -13.27 14.84 -14.38
N ALA A 250 -13.43 13.52 -14.52
CA ALA A 250 -14.73 12.86 -14.64
C ALA A 250 -15.07 12.13 -13.33
N ARG A 251 -16.25 12.41 -12.78
CA ARG A 251 -16.78 11.71 -11.60
C ARG A 251 -17.78 10.65 -12.06
N SER A 252 -17.63 9.43 -11.58
CA SER A 252 -18.69 8.42 -11.68
C SER A 252 -19.83 8.80 -10.74
N VAL A 253 -21.05 8.89 -11.26
CA VAL A 253 -22.25 9.11 -10.46
C VAL A 253 -23.01 7.80 -10.42
N GLU A 254 -23.41 7.38 -9.23
CA GLU A 254 -24.27 6.21 -9.06
C GLU A 254 -25.63 6.50 -9.71
N ILE A 255 -25.98 5.73 -10.73
CA ILE A 255 -27.34 5.76 -11.27
C ILE A 255 -28.19 4.93 -10.32
N GLY A 256 -28.80 5.59 -9.35
CA GLY A 256 -29.75 4.92 -8.46
C GLY A 256 -30.85 4.25 -9.28
N HIS A 257 -31.22 3.02 -8.92
CA HIS A 257 -32.47 2.41 -9.38
C HIS A 257 -33.64 3.27 -8.87
N ARG A 258 -34.02 4.30 -9.62
CA ARG A 258 -35.40 4.78 -9.54
C ARG A 258 -36.24 3.62 -10.04
N LEU A 259 -36.91 2.93 -9.12
CA LEU A 259 -38.15 2.24 -9.44
C LEU A 259 -39.02 3.27 -10.14
N SER A 260 -39.00 3.22 -11.47
CA SER A 260 -39.91 3.97 -12.31
C SER A 260 -41.28 3.43 -11.99
N SER A 261 -42.00 4.13 -11.11
CA SER A 261 -43.45 4.21 -11.20
C SER A 261 -43.78 4.94 -12.51
N ALA A 262 -43.50 4.28 -13.63
CA ALA A 262 -44.10 4.62 -14.90
C ALA A 262 -45.58 4.34 -14.72
N LEU A 263 -46.34 5.38 -14.37
CA LEU A 263 -47.77 5.44 -14.62
C LEU A 263 -47.94 5.16 -16.11
N THR A 264 -48.33 3.93 -16.41
CA THR A 264 -48.74 3.52 -17.74
C THR A 264 -50.00 4.33 -18.04
N VAL A 265 -49.88 5.31 -18.93
CA VAL A 265 -51.05 6.02 -19.46
C VAL A 265 -51.68 5.08 -20.49
N HIS A 266 -52.86 4.57 -20.15
CA HIS A 266 -53.75 3.85 -21.08
C HIS A 266 -54.46 4.84 -22.00
#